data_AF-A0A314YYT7-F1
#
_entry.id   AF-A0A314YYT7-F1
#
_cell.length_a   1.000
_cell.length_b   1.000
_cell.length_c   1.000
_cell.angle_alpha   90.00
_cell.angle_beta   90.00
_cell.angle_gamma   90.00
#
_symmetry.space_group_name_H-M   'P 1'
#
loop_
_entity.id
_entity.type
_entity.pdbx_description
1 polymer ?
#
loop_
_entity_poly.entity_id
_entity_poly.type
_entity_poly.pdbx_seq_one_letter_code
_entity_poly.pdbx_strand_id
1 'polypeptide(L)'
;MREKGTIPEVVIYTAVVDGFCKAQKLEDAKRIFRKMQSNGIIPNAFSYTVLIQGLYRSNKLEDAVEFCAEMLEAGHSPNVATFVGLVDTICKEKDLEEAESVMGS
;
A
#
# COMPACT_ATOMS: atom_id res chain seq x y z
N MET A 1 11.04 -27.28 2.06
CA MET A 1 10.94 -26.19 1.07
C MET A 1 9.47 -25.89 0.90
N ARG A 2 8.98 -24.70 1.27
CA ARG A 2 7.59 -24.32 0.95
C ARG A 2 7.57 -23.95 -0.54
N GLU A 3 6.70 -24.59 -1.29
CA GLU A 3 6.49 -24.29 -2.71
C GLU A 3 6.14 -22.81 -2.85
N LYS A 4 6.73 -22.16 -3.87
CA LYS A 4 6.36 -20.78 -4.23
C LYS A 4 4.85 -20.73 -4.36
N GLY A 5 4.23 -19.78 -3.66
CA GLY A 5 2.77 -19.68 -3.59
C GLY A 5 2.14 -19.79 -4.97
N THR A 6 1.13 -20.65 -5.09
CA THR A 6 0.45 -20.85 -6.36
C THR A 6 -0.35 -19.58 -6.72
N ILE A 7 -0.61 -19.36 -8.02
CA ILE A 7 -1.39 -18.20 -8.49
C ILE A 7 -2.73 -18.05 -7.73
N PRO A 8 -3.48 -19.13 -7.42
CA PRO A 8 -4.68 -19.05 -6.59
C PRO A 8 -4.45 -18.46 -5.19
N GLU A 9 -3.32 -18.77 -4.54
CA GLU A 9 -3.03 -18.26 -3.20
C GLU A 9 -2.81 -16.75 -3.22
N VAL A 10 -2.07 -16.23 -4.21
CA VAL A 10 -1.87 -14.78 -4.39
C VAL A 10 -3.22 -14.06 -4.53
N VAL A 11 -4.13 -14.62 -5.33
CA VAL A 11 -5.47 -14.06 -5.54
C VAL A 11 -6.28 -14.07 -4.25
N ILE A 12 -6.26 -15.17 -3.49
CA ILE A 12 -7.00 -15.29 -2.21
C ILE A 12 -6.50 -14.26 -1.21
N TYR A 13 -5.18 -14.18 -0.97
CA TYR A 13 -4.63 -13.19 -0.04
C TYR A 13 -4.98 -11.77 -0.48
N THR A 14 -4.85 -11.45 -1.77
CA THR A 14 -5.17 -10.13 -2.30
C THR A 14 -6.65 -9.77 -2.12
N ALA A 15 -7.57 -10.71 -2.33
CA ALA A 15 -9.00 -10.50 -2.11
C ALA A 15 -9.31 -10.24 -0.63
N VAL A 16 -8.63 -10.93 0.29
CA VAL A 16 -8.80 -10.71 1.74
C VAL A 16 -8.25 -9.34 2.15
N VAL A 17 -7.09 -8.92 1.61
CA VAL A 17 -6.55 -7.56 1.81
C VAL A 17 -7.56 -6.52 1.35
N ASP A 18 -8.09 -6.65 0.12
CA ASP A 18 -9.08 -5.73 -0.44
C ASP A 18 -10.35 -5.64 0.44
N GLY A 19 -10.83 -6.79 0.92
CA GLY A 19 -11.97 -6.85 1.84
C GLY A 19 -11.72 -6.07 3.14
N PHE A 20 -10.54 -6.23 3.75
CA PHE A 20 -10.18 -5.47 4.95
C PHE A 20 -9.99 -3.98 4.68
N CYS A 21 -9.39 -3.60 3.54
CA CYS A 21 -9.27 -2.20 3.11
C CYS A 21 -10.66 -1.54 2.95
N LYS A 22 -11.59 -2.22 2.28
CA LYS A 22 -12.97 -1.74 2.11
C LYS A 22 -13.74 -1.64 3.43
N ALA A 23 -13.42 -2.51 4.39
CA ALA A 23 -13.98 -2.47 5.74
C ALA A 23 -13.28 -1.47 6.68
N GLN A 24 -12.34 -0.65 6.20
CA GLN A 24 -11.55 0.30 7.00
C GLN A 24 -10.74 -0.37 8.12
N LYS A 25 -10.44 -1.67 7.99
CA LYS A 25 -9.64 -2.46 8.93
C LYS A 25 -8.20 -2.57 8.44
N LEU A 26 -7.51 -1.44 8.36
CA LEU A 26 -6.21 -1.34 7.69
C LEU A 26 -5.10 -2.13 8.39
N GLU A 27 -5.12 -2.20 9.72
CA GLU A 27 -4.15 -3.03 10.47
C GLU A 27 -4.31 -4.52 10.16
N ASP A 28 -5.56 -5.00 10.01
CA ASP A 28 -5.82 -6.37 9.59
C ASP A 28 -5.37 -6.59 8.14
N ALA A 29 -5.58 -5.61 7.25
CA ALA A 29 -5.12 -5.66 5.86
C ALA A 29 -3.58 -5.78 5.79
N LYS A 30 -2.85 -4.91 6.51
CA LYS A 30 -1.38 -4.98 6.63
C LYS A 30 -0.93 -6.32 7.19
N ARG A 31 -1.62 -6.83 8.23
CA ARG A 31 -1.30 -8.12 8.84
C ARG A 31 -1.43 -9.28 7.85
N ILE A 32 -2.51 -9.37 7.05
CA ILE A 32 -2.59 -10.48 6.07
C ILE A 32 -1.61 -10.30 4.91
N PHE A 33 -1.28 -9.06 4.54
CA PHE A 33 -0.25 -8.79 3.53
C PHE A 33 1.12 -9.29 4.01
N ARG A 34 1.54 -8.95 5.23
CA ARG A 34 2.77 -9.48 5.85
C ARG A 34 2.71 -11.00 6.02
N LYS A 35 1.53 -11.56 6.34
CA LYS A 35 1.33 -13.01 6.44
C LYS A 35 1.56 -13.71 5.09
N MET A 36 1.09 -13.13 3.99
CA MET A 36 1.35 -13.61 2.63
C MET A 36 2.86 -13.78 2.38
N GLN A 37 3.65 -12.74 2.69
CA GLN A 37 5.11 -12.76 2.56
C GLN A 37 5.76 -13.81 3.48
N SER A 38 5.36 -13.86 4.76
CA SER A 38 5.89 -14.83 5.73
C SER A 38 5.63 -16.28 5.34
N ASN A 39 4.59 -16.53 4.55
CA ASN A 39 4.26 -17.85 4.03
C ASN A 39 5.05 -18.22 2.75
N GLY A 40 5.92 -17.33 2.26
CA GLY A 40 6.68 -17.52 1.03
C GLY A 40 5.88 -17.22 -0.24
N ILE A 41 4.72 -16.57 -0.10
CA ILE A 41 3.89 -16.15 -1.22
C ILE A 41 4.35 -14.74 -1.60
N ILE A 42 4.85 -14.60 -2.82
CA ILE A 42 5.40 -13.33 -3.31
C ILE A 42 4.23 -12.43 -3.74
N PRO A 43 4.04 -11.26 -3.09
CA PRO A 43 3.05 -10.28 -3.54
C PRO A 43 3.40 -9.78 -4.93
N ASN A 44 2.39 -9.63 -5.79
CA ASN A 44 2.58 -9.04 -7.11
C ASN A 44 2.19 -7.56 -7.09
N ALA A 45 2.39 -6.88 -8.21
CA ALA A 45 2.06 -5.45 -8.36
C ALA A 45 0.58 -5.14 -8.01
N PHE A 46 -0.34 -6.06 -8.28
CA PHE A 46 -1.76 -5.88 -7.95
C PHE A 46 -2.00 -5.96 -6.44
N SER A 47 -1.39 -6.92 -5.74
CA SER A 47 -1.46 -7.04 -4.27
C SER A 47 -1.02 -5.75 -3.56
N TYR A 48 0.12 -5.17 -3.99
CA TYR A 48 0.60 -3.88 -3.47
C TYR A 48 -0.38 -2.75 -3.77
N THR A 49 -0.84 -2.65 -5.02
CA THR A 49 -1.78 -1.59 -5.45
C THR A 49 -3.04 -1.57 -4.59
N VAL A 50 -3.61 -2.73 -4.28
CA VAL A 50 -4.82 -2.85 -3.44
C VAL A 50 -4.60 -2.29 -2.03
N LEU A 51 -3.47 -2.67 -1.40
CA LEU A 51 -3.15 -2.19 -0.06
C LEU A 51 -2.89 -0.68 -0.05
N ILE A 52 -2.07 -0.19 -0.98
CA ILE A 52 -1.73 1.23 -1.11
C ILE A 52 -2.98 2.08 -1.33
N GLN A 53 -3.89 1.66 -2.22
CA GLN A 53 -5.15 2.37 -2.44
C GLN A 53 -6.04 2.38 -1.19
N GLY A 54 -6.07 1.30 -0.43
CA GLY A 54 -6.80 1.23 0.83
C GLY A 54 -6.26 2.21 1.88
N LEU A 55 -4.94 2.27 2.02
CA LEU A 55 -4.24 3.20 2.92
C LEU A 55 -4.47 4.65 2.50
N TYR A 56 -4.34 4.94 1.19
CA TYR A 56 -4.60 6.26 0.62
C TYR A 56 -6.02 6.76 0.90
N ARG A 57 -7.04 5.93 0.62
CA ARG A 57 -8.45 6.27 0.89
C ARG A 57 -8.75 6.55 2.36
N SER A 58 -7.88 6.11 3.25
CA SER A 58 -8.03 6.23 4.69
C SER A 58 -7.04 7.23 5.31
N ASN A 59 -6.39 8.04 4.47
CA ASN A 59 -5.41 9.06 4.86
C ASN A 59 -4.22 8.51 5.67
N LYS A 60 -3.81 7.26 5.40
CA LYS A 60 -2.62 6.63 5.97
C LYS A 60 -1.45 6.75 4.99
N LEU A 61 -0.99 7.98 4.83
CA LEU A 61 -0.07 8.39 3.78
C LEU A 61 1.35 7.84 3.98
N GLU A 62 1.87 7.89 5.21
CA GLU A 62 3.16 7.32 5.58
C GLU A 62 3.23 5.81 5.25
N ASP A 63 2.23 5.04 5.68
CA ASP A 63 2.13 3.61 5.37
C ASP A 63 2.06 3.38 3.84
N ALA A 64 1.31 4.23 3.12
CA ALA A 64 1.16 4.11 1.67
C ALA A 64 2.50 4.32 0.94
N VAL A 65 3.31 5.28 1.40
CA VAL A 65 4.66 5.54 0.88
C VAL A 65 5.59 4.37 1.19
N GLU A 66 5.55 3.83 2.41
CA GLU A 66 6.36 2.66 2.81
C GLU A 66 6.10 1.47 1.87
N PHE A 67 4.83 1.11 1.66
CA PHE A 67 4.48 -0.01 0.77
C PHE A 67 4.78 0.29 -0.71
N CYS A 68 4.82 1.55 -1.14
CA CYS A 68 5.26 1.91 -2.49
C CYS A 68 6.78 1.73 -2.66
N ALA A 69 7.57 2.10 -1.66
CA ALA A 69 9.01 1.86 -1.67
C ALA A 69 9.30 0.35 -1.70
N GLU A 70 8.60 -0.42 -0.87
CA GLU A 70 8.72 -1.89 -0.85
C GLU A 70 8.33 -2.53 -2.20
N MET A 71 7.29 -1.99 -2.86
CA MET A 71 6.88 -2.43 -4.20
C MET A 71 8.00 -2.21 -5.23
N LEU A 72 8.68 -1.06 -5.18
CA LEU A 72 9.80 -0.74 -6.07
C LEU A 72 11.02 -1.64 -5.81
N GLU A 73 11.36 -1.86 -4.53
CA GLU A 73 12.44 -2.76 -4.12
C GLU A 73 12.17 -4.21 -4.55
N ALA A 74 10.90 -4.63 -4.53
CA ALA A 74 10.46 -5.93 -5.05
C ALA A 74 10.50 -6.04 -6.60
N GLY A 75 10.92 -4.98 -7.30
CA GLY A 75 11.02 -4.95 -8.76
C GLY A 75 9.69 -4.75 -9.48
N HIS A 76 8.66 -4.27 -8.77
CA HIS A 76 7.36 -3.96 -9.35
C HIS A 76 7.22 -2.46 -9.61
N SER A 77 6.70 -2.11 -10.78
CA SER A 77 6.46 -0.70 -11.15
C SER A 77 5.08 -0.25 -10.67
N PRO A 78 4.98 0.83 -9.87
CA PRO A 78 3.70 1.44 -9.50
C PRO A 78 2.96 1.85 -10.77
N ASN A 79 1.69 1.46 -10.89
CA ASN A 79 0.87 1.92 -12.01
C ASN A 79 0.51 3.40 -11.84
N VAL A 80 -0.01 4.02 -12.91
CA VAL A 80 -0.39 5.44 -12.94
C VAL A 80 -1.36 5.80 -11.80
N ALA A 81 -2.27 4.92 -11.41
CA ALA A 81 -3.21 5.18 -10.31
C ALA A 81 -2.50 5.24 -8.95
N THR A 82 -1.47 4.42 -8.73
CA THR A 82 -0.62 4.47 -7.54
C THR A 82 0.22 5.76 -7.50
N PHE A 83 0.78 6.17 -8.65
CA PHE A 83 1.55 7.42 -8.77
C PHE A 83 0.71 8.68 -8.58
N VAL A 84 -0.50 8.73 -9.16
CA VAL A 84 -1.39 9.90 -9.03
C VAL A 84 -1.80 10.11 -7.57
N GLY A 85 -2.12 9.04 -6.83
CA GLY A 85 -2.41 9.14 -5.40
C GLY A 85 -1.20 9.61 -4.57
N LEU A 86 -0.01 9.10 -4.88
CA LEU A 86 1.25 9.53 -4.24
C LEU A 86 1.59 11.00 -4.51
N VAL A 87 1.44 11.47 -5.75
CA VAL A 87 1.73 12.86 -6.11
C VAL A 87 0.75 13.82 -5.44
N ASP A 88 -0.55 13.49 -5.43
CA ASP A 88 -1.56 14.29 -4.71
C ASP A 88 -1.28 14.36 -3.20
N THR A 89 -0.72 13.28 -2.64
CA THR A 89 -0.28 13.20 -1.23
C THR A 89 0.90 14.14 -0.95
N ILE A 90 1.98 14.01 -1.71
CA ILE A 90 3.20 14.82 -1.53
C ILE A 90 2.90 16.30 -1.74
N CYS A 91 2.02 16.65 -2.69
CA CYS A 91 1.59 18.03 -2.89
C CYS A 91 0.84 18.57 -1.68
N LYS A 92 -0.08 17.79 -1.09
CA LYS A 92 -0.84 18.22 0.09
C LYS A 92 -0.01 18.33 1.37
N GLU A 93 0.97 17.44 1.58
CA GLU A 93 1.86 17.55 2.74
C GLU A 93 2.78 18.77 2.64
N LYS A 94 3.29 19.08 1.44
CA LYS A 94 4.09 20.31 1.22
C LYS A 94 3.30 21.59 1.47
N ASP A 95 2.04 21.62 1.04
CA ASP A 95 1.16 22.78 1.30
C ASP A 95 0.88 22.97 2.80
N LEU A 96 0.80 21.89 3.59
CA LEU A 96 0.60 21.97 5.04
C LEU A 96 1.86 22.45 5.76
N GLU A 97 3.04 21.95 5.37
CA GLU A 97 4.33 22.38 5.92
C GLU A 97 4.61 23.87 5.61
N GLU A 98 4.29 24.31 4.39
CA GLU A 98 4.41 25.71 3.99
C GLU A 98 3.38 26.61 4.69
N ALA A 99 2.15 26.14 4.90
CA ALA A 99 1.12 26.87 5.64
C ALA A 99 1.46 27.05 7.13
N GLU A 100 2.03 26.04 7.79
CA GLU A 100 2.49 26.16 9.18
C GLU A 100 3.70 27.10 9.32
N SER A 101 4.61 27.10 8.34
CA SER A 101 5.74 28.04 8.31
C SER A 101 5.29 29.50 8.16
N VAL A 102 4.18 29.78 7.48
CA VAL A 102 3.65 31.13 7.27
C VAL A 102 2.81 31.63 8.45
N MET A 103 2.19 30.72 9.22
CA MET A 103 1.40 31.08 10.41
C MET A 103 2.24 31.23 11.68
N GLY A 104 3.54 30.91 11.64
CA GLY A 104 4.48 31.00 12.76
C GLY A 104 5.29 32.29 12.89
N SER A 105 4.99 33.34 12.11
CA SER A 105 5.66 34.66 12.14
C SER A 105 4.71 35.78 12.55
#